data_AF-A0A8J5H487-F1
#
_entry.id   AF-A0A8J5H487-F1
#
_cell.length_a   1.000
_cell.length_b   1.000
_cell.length_c   1.000
_cell.angle_alpha   90.00
_cell.angle_beta   90.00
_cell.angle_gamma   90.00
#
_symmetry.space_group_name_H-M   'P 1'
#
loop_
_entity.id
_entity.type
_entity.pdbx_description
1 polymer ?
#
loop_
_entity_poly.entity_id
_entity_poly.type
_entity_poly.pdbx_seq_one_letter_code
_entity_poly.pdbx_strand_id
1 'polypeptide(L)'
;MNHIRLVWSCIWNVLSEFFVSVGLSENLSVAIFVMDSLRQLVMKFLEREELANYNFQNEFLKPFVVIMQKSNSSEICELIVRCVSQMVLSCVNHVKSGWKSVFMVFTTAVADDRSLHCLLTIYTWKKCTLRKKREELQKLEKEKQAELRSYKSLMVYEKMTFNKKIASANKSLQELEDDFM
;
A
#
# COMPACT_ATOMS: atom_id res chain seq x y z
N MET A 1 -2.73 23.97 10.71
CA MET A 1 -2.04 22.77 10.16
C MET A 1 -0.94 23.09 9.14
N ASN A 2 -1.04 24.14 8.32
CA ASN A 2 0.02 24.51 7.35
C ASN A 2 1.35 24.94 8.02
N HIS A 3 1.29 25.59 9.18
CA HIS A 3 2.47 26.02 9.93
C HIS A 3 3.36 24.84 10.37
N ILE A 4 2.76 23.76 10.87
CA ILE A 4 3.49 22.55 11.30
C ILE A 4 4.19 21.89 10.10
N ARG A 5 3.55 21.91 8.92
CA ARG A 5 4.14 21.36 7.68
C ARG A 5 5.33 22.17 7.20
N LEU A 6 5.25 23.50 7.23
CA LEU A 6 6.37 24.38 6.87
C LEU A 6 7.57 24.19 7.80
N VAL A 7 7.32 24.18 9.11
CA VAL A 7 8.38 23.93 10.11
C VAL A 7 8.99 22.54 9.89
N TRP A 8 8.17 21.53 9.63
CA TRP A 8 8.66 20.20 9.35
C TRP A 8 9.50 20.14 8.07
N SER A 9 9.07 20.77 6.98
CA SER A 9 9.86 20.86 5.74
C SER A 9 11.21 21.55 5.99
N CYS A 10 11.27 22.60 6.81
CA CYS A 10 12.55 23.21 7.20
C CYS A 10 13.46 22.23 7.96
N ILE A 11 12.92 21.50 8.93
CA ILE A 11 13.68 20.47 9.68
C ILE A 11 14.14 19.36 8.74
N TRP A 12 13.26 18.90 7.85
CA TRP A 12 13.56 17.84 6.90
C TRP A 12 14.66 18.23 5.92
N ASN A 13 14.70 19.48 5.46
CA ASN A 13 15.78 19.93 4.57
C ASN A 13 17.16 19.73 5.22
N VAL A 14 17.31 20.14 6.49
CA VAL A 14 18.58 19.96 7.24
C VAL A 14 18.87 18.46 7.46
N LEU A 15 17.87 17.69 7.88
CA LEU A 15 18.04 16.25 8.12
C LEU A 15 18.37 15.49 6.83
N SER A 16 17.70 15.82 5.73
CA SER A 16 17.90 15.20 4.42
C SER A 16 19.33 15.41 3.94
N GLU A 17 19.87 16.62 4.07
CA GLU A 17 21.26 16.91 3.74
C GLU A 17 22.24 16.11 4.62
N PHE A 18 21.96 16.02 5.93
CA PHE A 18 22.75 15.20 6.85
C PHE A 18 22.73 13.71 6.45
N PHE A 19 21.55 13.13 6.17
CA PHE A 19 21.43 11.74 5.73
C PHE A 19 22.20 11.46 4.45
N VAL A 20 22.15 12.38 3.47
CA VAL A 20 22.91 12.25 2.22
C VAL A 20 24.41 12.34 2.47
N SER A 21 24.85 13.33 3.25
CA SER A 21 26.27 13.54 3.54
C SER A 21 26.88 12.33 4.25
N VAL A 22 26.24 11.83 5.30
CA VAL A 22 26.77 10.71 6.08
C VAL A 22 26.53 9.37 5.38
N GLY A 23 25.44 9.23 4.62
CA GLY A 23 25.21 8.04 3.80
C GLY A 23 26.23 7.85 2.67
N LEU A 24 26.95 8.91 2.30
CA LEU A 24 28.07 8.90 1.35
C LEU A 24 29.45 8.84 2.03
N SER A 25 29.50 8.61 3.35
CA SER A 25 30.77 8.53 4.07
C SER A 25 31.59 7.30 3.63
N GLU A 26 32.91 7.43 3.61
CA GLU A 26 33.82 6.31 3.31
C GLU A 26 33.77 5.21 4.39
N ASN A 27 33.35 5.56 5.62
CA ASN A 27 33.16 4.59 6.68
C ASN A 27 31.86 3.82 6.47
N LEU A 28 31.99 2.60 5.94
CA LEU A 28 30.85 1.73 5.63
C LEU A 28 29.91 1.53 6.83
N SER A 29 30.43 1.32 8.04
CA SER A 29 29.60 1.10 9.23
C SER A 29 28.74 2.31 9.58
N VAL A 30 29.30 3.52 9.45
CA VAL A 30 28.57 4.78 9.68
C VAL A 30 27.50 4.98 8.61
N ALA A 31 27.85 4.76 7.34
CA ALA A 31 26.89 4.83 6.23
C ALA A 31 25.74 3.83 6.42
N ILE A 32 26.01 2.57 6.76
CA ILE A 32 24.99 1.55 7.04
C ILE A 32 24.04 2.00 8.16
N PHE A 33 24.59 2.51 9.26
CA PHE A 33 23.79 2.96 10.40
C PHE A 33 22.84 4.11 10.02
N VAL A 34 23.34 5.09 9.26
CA VAL A 34 22.56 6.23 8.80
C VAL A 34 21.50 5.80 7.79
N MET A 35 21.83 4.88 6.88
CA MET A 35 20.88 4.31 5.93
C MET A 35 19.74 3.57 6.62
N ASP A 36 20.03 2.78 7.67
CA ASP A 36 18.99 2.11 8.44
C ASP A 36 18.13 3.11 9.24
N SER A 37 18.75 4.11 9.85
CA SER A 37 18.05 5.18 10.57
C SER A 37 17.08 5.93 9.64
N LEU A 38 17.52 6.24 8.42
CA LEU A 38 16.68 6.84 7.39
C LEU A 38 15.50 5.91 7.02
N ARG A 39 15.76 4.61 6.81
CA ARG A 39 14.71 3.62 6.51
C ARG A 39 13.65 3.57 7.60
N GLN A 40 14.06 3.52 8.86
CA GLN A 40 13.13 3.47 9.99
C GLN A 40 12.24 4.72 10.03
N LEU A 41 12.81 5.89 9.80
CA LEU A 41 12.08 7.14 9.75
C LEU A 41 11.07 7.15 8.60
N VAL A 42 11.51 6.84 7.38
CA VAL A 42 10.65 6.85 6.19
C VAL A 42 9.52 5.82 6.30
N MET A 43 9.77 4.65 6.88
CA MET A 43 8.71 3.66 7.17
C MET A 43 7.58 4.25 7.98
N LYS A 44 7.88 5.01 9.04
CA LYS A 44 6.86 5.66 9.88
C LYS A 44 6.06 6.73 9.14
N PHE A 45 6.65 7.37 8.14
CA PHE A 45 5.95 8.35 7.30
C PHE A 45 5.11 7.69 6.20
N LEU A 46 5.58 6.58 5.61
CA LEU A 46 4.83 5.83 4.60
C LEU A 46 3.61 5.10 5.17
N GLU A 47 3.60 4.79 6.47
CA GLU A 47 2.41 4.25 7.16
C GLU A 47 1.26 5.26 7.28
N ARG A 48 1.53 6.56 7.05
CA ARG A 48 0.51 7.62 7.13
C ARG A 48 -0.05 7.94 5.75
N GLU A 49 -1.35 8.24 5.70
CA GLU A 49 -1.97 8.67 4.46
C GLU A 49 -1.39 10.00 3.96
N GLU A 50 -0.99 10.01 2.69
CA GLU A 50 -0.57 11.23 2.03
C GLU A 50 -1.79 12.09 1.64
N LEU A 51 -1.78 13.35 2.08
CA LEU A 51 -2.84 14.31 1.84
C LEU A 51 -2.83 14.78 0.39
N ALA A 52 -4.02 15.04 -0.17
CA ALA A 52 -4.14 15.64 -1.50
C ALA A 52 -3.36 16.97 -1.54
N ASN A 53 -2.51 17.13 -2.55
CA ASN A 53 -1.65 18.30 -2.82
C ASN A 53 -0.38 18.44 -1.96
N TYR A 54 -0.02 17.44 -1.15
CA TYR A 54 1.26 17.46 -0.42
C TYR A 54 2.06 16.18 -0.68
N ASN A 55 2.98 16.25 -1.65
CA ASN A 55 3.78 15.12 -2.14
C ASN A 55 5.00 14.81 -1.25
N PHE A 56 4.79 14.71 0.07
CA PHE A 56 5.90 14.54 1.01
C PHE A 56 6.62 13.22 0.82
N GLN A 57 5.93 12.14 0.45
CA GLN A 57 6.54 10.82 0.36
C GLN A 57 7.72 10.82 -0.62
N ASN A 58 7.60 11.55 -1.74
CA ASN A 58 8.69 11.74 -2.68
C ASN A 58 9.87 12.54 -2.10
N GLU A 59 9.63 13.53 -1.23
CA GLU A 59 10.72 14.27 -0.57
C GLU A 59 11.47 13.43 0.45
N PHE A 60 10.77 12.58 1.21
CA PHE A 60 11.41 11.71 2.20
C PHE A 60 12.22 10.58 1.58
N LEU A 61 11.83 10.13 0.39
CA LEU A 61 12.56 9.07 -0.34
C LEU A 61 13.71 9.62 -1.19
N LYS A 62 13.77 10.94 -1.41
CA LYS A 62 14.81 11.59 -2.23
C LYS A 62 16.24 11.29 -1.76
N PRO A 63 16.58 11.23 -0.45
CA PRO A 63 17.91 10.85 -0.01
C PRO A 63 18.36 9.47 -0.53
N PHE A 64 17.47 8.48 -0.57
CA PHE A 64 17.81 7.15 -1.13
C PHE A 64 18.22 7.24 -2.60
N VAL A 65 17.52 8.06 -3.40
CA VAL A 65 17.85 8.30 -4.81
C VAL A 65 19.23 8.94 -4.94
N VAL A 66 19.48 10.00 -4.18
CA VAL A 66 20.74 10.75 -4.27
C VAL A 66 21.93 9.88 -3.86
N ILE A 67 21.80 9.10 -2.79
CA ILE A 67 22.88 8.24 -2.31
C ILE A 67 23.11 7.09 -3.30
N MET A 68 22.06 6.48 -3.84
CA MET A 68 22.17 5.43 -4.86
C MET A 68 22.92 5.92 -6.11
N GLN A 69 22.70 7.16 -6.53
CA GLN A 69 23.34 7.74 -7.70
C GLN A 69 24.80 8.15 -7.49
N LYS A 70 25.18 8.48 -6.24
CA LYS A 70 26.50 9.03 -5.91
C LYS A 70 27.44 8.02 -5.25
N SER A 71 26.90 6.95 -4.67
CA SER A 71 27.69 5.96 -3.94
C SER A 71 28.45 5.04 -4.89
N ASN A 72 29.75 4.88 -4.63
CA ASN A 72 30.58 3.89 -5.32
C ASN A 72 30.57 2.52 -4.62
N SER A 73 30.11 2.43 -3.36
CA SER A 73 30.05 1.17 -2.61
C SER A 73 28.87 0.31 -3.06
N SER A 74 29.16 -0.92 -3.48
CA SER A 74 28.15 -1.91 -3.89
C SER A 74 27.25 -2.31 -2.71
N GLU A 75 27.83 -2.37 -1.52
CA GLU A 75 27.17 -2.73 -0.27
C GLU A 75 26.11 -1.70 0.12
N ILE A 76 26.42 -0.40 0.01
CA ILE A 76 25.47 0.67 0.26
C ILE A 76 24.35 0.68 -0.79
N CYS A 77 24.69 0.49 -2.07
CA CYS A 77 23.70 0.39 -3.14
C CYS A 77 22.75 -0.82 -2.94
N GLU A 78 23.30 -1.98 -2.55
CA GLU A 78 22.48 -3.16 -2.23
C GLU A 78 21.58 -2.91 -1.01
N LEU A 79 22.12 -2.29 0.03
CA LEU A 79 21.37 -1.91 1.22
C LEU A 79 20.18 -1.01 0.84
N ILE A 80 20.41 0.03 0.02
CA ILE A 80 19.36 0.92 -0.47
C ILE A 80 18.25 0.14 -1.19
N VAL A 81 18.62 -0.72 -2.13
CA VAL A 81 17.65 -1.55 -2.88
C VAL A 81 16.84 -2.43 -1.93
N ARG A 82 17.49 -3.05 -0.93
CA ARG A 82 16.82 -3.88 0.09
C ARG A 82 15.87 -3.06 0.96
N CYS A 83 16.31 -1.89 1.44
CA CYS A 83 15.49 -0.98 2.23
C CYS A 83 14.24 -0.57 1.46
N VAL A 84 14.39 -0.03 0.24
CA VAL A 84 13.28 0.43 -0.61
C VAL A 84 12.33 -0.72 -0.94
N SER A 85 12.89 -1.89 -1.28
CA SER A 85 12.09 -3.09 -1.56
C SER A 85 11.24 -3.52 -0.37
N GLN A 86 11.83 -3.57 0.83
CA GLN A 86 11.11 -3.90 2.04
C GLN A 86 10.04 -2.85 2.38
N MET A 87 10.36 -1.56 2.23
CA MET A 87 9.42 -0.47 2.50
C MET A 87 8.19 -0.64 1.61
N VAL A 88 8.37 -0.70 0.29
CA VAL A 88 7.26 -0.86 -0.67
C VAL A 88 6.47 -2.13 -0.39
N LEU A 89 7.12 -3.24 -0.10
CA LEU A 89 6.43 -4.48 0.25
C LEU A 89 5.58 -4.36 1.51
N SER A 90 5.96 -3.51 2.47
CA SER A 90 5.26 -3.35 3.74
C SER A 90 4.09 -2.39 3.63
N CYS A 91 4.21 -1.33 2.85
CA CYS A 91 3.23 -0.24 2.76
C CYS A 91 2.71 0.04 1.34
N VAL A 92 2.69 -0.97 0.45
CA VAL A 92 2.27 -0.85 -0.97
C VAL A 92 0.96 -0.06 -1.20
N ASN A 93 0.00 -0.18 -0.29
CA ASN A 93 -1.31 0.49 -0.39
C ASN A 93 -1.29 1.96 0.04
N HIS A 94 -0.25 2.38 0.77
CA HIS A 94 -0.09 3.75 1.26
C HIS A 94 0.89 4.57 0.41
N VAL A 95 1.70 3.92 -0.44
CA VAL A 95 2.61 4.63 -1.35
C VAL A 95 1.80 5.32 -2.45
N LYS A 96 1.90 6.65 -2.50
CA LYS A 96 1.29 7.55 -3.49
C LYS A 96 2.41 8.27 -4.27
N SER A 97 2.76 9.51 -3.91
CA SER A 97 3.81 10.27 -4.60
C SER A 97 5.20 9.61 -4.50
N GLY A 98 5.42 8.79 -3.47
CA GLY A 98 6.67 8.08 -3.22
C GLY A 98 7.08 7.10 -4.32
N TRP A 99 6.14 6.63 -5.16
CA TRP A 99 6.46 5.74 -6.28
C TRP A 99 7.46 6.34 -7.25
N LYS A 100 7.47 7.67 -7.42
CA LYS A 100 8.44 8.37 -8.26
C LYS A 100 9.88 8.08 -7.80
N SER A 101 10.17 8.25 -6.51
CA SER A 101 11.51 7.97 -5.96
C SER A 101 11.84 6.48 -5.98
N VAL A 102 10.85 5.61 -5.69
CA VAL A 102 11.03 4.15 -5.75
C VAL A 102 11.48 3.72 -7.14
N PHE A 103 10.80 4.18 -8.18
CA PHE A 103 11.18 3.86 -9.56
C PHE A 103 12.55 4.43 -9.91
N MET A 104 12.87 5.65 -9.48
CA MET A 104 14.21 6.21 -9.69
C MET A 104 15.30 5.33 -9.06
N VAL A 105 15.13 4.87 -7.81
CA VAL A 105 16.09 3.95 -7.16
C VAL A 105 16.24 2.66 -7.96
N PHE A 106 15.13 2.02 -8.34
CA PHE A 106 15.18 0.75 -9.08
C PHE A 106 15.75 0.91 -10.48
N THR A 107 15.43 1.98 -11.20
CA THR A 107 16.01 2.25 -12.53
C THR A 107 17.51 2.53 -12.42
N THR A 108 17.96 3.30 -11.42
CA THR A 108 19.40 3.50 -11.18
C THR A 108 20.09 2.19 -10.81
N ALA A 109 19.45 1.34 -10.01
CA ALA A 109 19.98 0.03 -9.62
C ALA A 109 20.08 -0.97 -10.78
N VAL A 110 19.15 -0.91 -11.74
CA VAL A 110 19.18 -1.76 -12.94
C VAL A 110 20.17 -1.25 -13.99
N ALA A 111 20.41 0.06 -14.03
CA ALA A 111 21.42 0.66 -14.91
C ALA A 111 22.86 0.43 -14.42
N ASP A 112 23.03 0.09 -13.15
CA ASP A 112 24.31 -0.28 -12.56
C ASP A 112 24.66 -1.73 -12.97
N ASP A 113 25.85 -1.97 -13.50
CA ASP A 113 26.30 -3.27 -14.06
C ASP A 113 26.50 -4.35 -12.97
N ARG A 114 26.17 -4.02 -11.72
CA ARG A 114 26.27 -4.86 -10.53
C ARG A 114 25.09 -5.84 -10.45
N SER A 115 25.31 -7.03 -10.99
CA SER A 115 24.37 -8.15 -11.17
C SER A 115 23.40 -8.45 -9.99
N LEU A 116 23.81 -8.25 -8.74
CA LEU A 116 22.95 -8.58 -7.57
C LEU A 116 21.74 -7.65 -7.43
N HIS A 117 21.83 -6.39 -7.87
CA HIS A 117 20.76 -5.41 -7.73
C HIS A 117 19.54 -5.73 -8.61
N CYS A 118 19.79 -6.24 -9.82
CA CYS A 118 18.75 -6.63 -10.78
C CYS A 118 17.87 -7.77 -10.26
N LEU A 119 18.44 -8.79 -9.62
CA LEU A 119 17.65 -9.91 -9.09
C LEU A 119 16.73 -9.49 -7.93
N LEU A 120 17.26 -8.66 -7.01
CA LEU A 120 16.50 -8.12 -5.89
C LEU A 120 15.34 -7.23 -6.34
N THR A 121 15.57 -6.35 -7.33
CA THR A 121 14.53 -5.48 -7.88
C THR A 121 13.45 -6.29 -8.62
N ILE A 122 13.84 -7.25 -9.46
CA ILE A 122 12.90 -8.14 -10.18
C ILE A 122 12.06 -8.97 -9.21
N TYR A 123 12.70 -9.58 -8.20
CA TYR A 123 12.01 -10.35 -7.16
C TYR A 123 10.97 -9.49 -6.44
N THR A 124 11.36 -8.30 -6.03
CA THR A 124 10.48 -7.36 -5.31
C THR A 124 9.31 -6.93 -6.19
N TRP A 125 9.57 -6.61 -7.47
CA TRP A 125 8.52 -6.26 -8.43
C TRP A 125 7.48 -7.37 -8.58
N LYS A 126 7.95 -8.61 -8.79
CA LYS A 126 7.08 -9.79 -8.87
C LYS A 126 6.26 -9.93 -7.60
N LYS A 127 6.87 -9.80 -6.42
CA LYS A 127 6.20 -9.94 -5.13
C LYS A 127 5.16 -8.85 -4.88
N CYS A 128 5.45 -7.59 -5.20
CA CYS A 128 4.49 -6.48 -5.13
C CYS A 128 3.30 -6.71 -6.06
N THR A 129 3.56 -7.11 -7.30
CA THR A 129 2.52 -7.39 -8.30
C THR A 129 1.60 -8.52 -7.86
N LEU A 130 2.18 -9.61 -7.34
CA LEU A 130 1.43 -10.76 -6.82
C LEU A 130 0.61 -10.38 -5.59
N ARG A 131 1.16 -9.55 -4.69
CA ARG A 131 0.43 -9.06 -3.52
C ARG A 131 -0.79 -8.24 -3.93
N LYS A 132 -0.62 -7.29 -4.85
CA LYS A 132 -1.72 -6.44 -5.34
C LYS A 132 -2.82 -7.26 -6.03
N LYS A 133 -2.44 -8.22 -6.90
CA LYS A 133 -3.39 -9.16 -7.52
C LYS A 133 -4.16 -9.98 -6.49
N ARG A 134 -3.50 -10.46 -5.42
CA ARG A 134 -4.14 -11.21 -4.34
C ARG A 134 -5.17 -10.36 -3.60
N GLU A 135 -4.84 -9.10 -3.31
CA GLU A 135 -5.74 -8.17 -2.63
C GLU A 135 -6.98 -7.84 -3.49
N GLU A 136 -6.80 -7.65 -4.80
CA GLU A 136 -7.90 -7.45 -5.77
C GLU A 136 -8.82 -8.67 -5.86
N LEU A 137 -8.25 -9.88 -5.93
CA LEU A 137 -9.02 -11.13 -5.94
C LEU A 137 -9.85 -11.31 -4.66
N GLN A 138 -9.25 -11.02 -3.50
CA GLN A 138 -9.96 -11.07 -2.22
C GLN A 138 -11.09 -10.06 -2.13
N LYS A 139 -10.92 -8.87 -2.72
CA LYS A 139 -11.98 -7.84 -2.75
C LYS A 139 -13.15 -8.30 -3.61
N LEU A 140 -12.87 -8.84 -4.80
CA LEU A 140 -13.89 -9.38 -5.70
C LEU A 140 -14.65 -10.57 -5.07
N GLU A 141 -13.94 -11.43 -4.35
CA GLU A 141 -14.55 -12.57 -3.65
C GLU A 141 -15.51 -12.11 -2.54
N LYS A 142 -15.11 -11.09 -1.76
CA LYS A 142 -15.98 -10.48 -0.74
C LYS A 142 -17.22 -9.83 -1.34
N GLU A 143 -17.09 -9.15 -2.48
CA GLU A 143 -18.21 -8.54 -3.21
C GLU A 143 -19.20 -9.62 -3.68
N LYS A 144 -18.72 -10.68 -4.35
CA LYS A 144 -19.56 -11.83 -4.74
C LYS A 144 -20.26 -12.48 -3.55
N GLN A 145 -19.56 -12.62 -2.42
CA GLN A 145 -20.15 -13.21 -1.22
C GLN A 145 -21.16 -12.28 -0.54
N ALA A 146 -21.02 -10.96 -0.66
CA ALA A 146 -22.01 -9.99 -0.22
C ALA A 146 -23.26 -10.02 -1.12
N GLU A 147 -23.07 -10.07 -2.45
CA GLU A 147 -24.16 -10.21 -3.42
C GLU A 147 -24.97 -11.50 -3.19
N LEU A 148 -24.28 -12.64 -3.02
CA LEU A 148 -24.95 -13.91 -2.75
C LEU A 148 -25.74 -13.89 -1.44
N ARG A 149 -25.24 -13.21 -0.40
CA ARG A 149 -25.95 -13.02 0.86
C ARG A 149 -27.20 -12.16 0.69
N SER A 150 -27.09 -11.07 -0.09
CA SER A 150 -28.23 -10.22 -0.43
C SER A 150 -29.31 -11.00 -1.20
N TYR A 151 -28.91 -11.74 -2.24
CA TYR A 151 -29.81 -12.57 -3.03
C TYR A 151 -30.54 -13.63 -2.17
N LYS A 152 -29.79 -14.34 -1.31
CA LYS A 152 -30.40 -15.30 -0.37
C LYS A 152 -31.42 -14.63 0.56
N SER A 153 -31.14 -13.42 1.04
CA SER A 153 -32.07 -12.67 1.90
C SER A 153 -33.34 -12.28 1.16
N LEU A 154 -33.22 -11.84 -0.10
CA LEU A 154 -34.38 -11.51 -0.95
C LEU A 154 -35.25 -12.75 -1.21
N MET A 155 -34.63 -13.87 -1.55
CA MET A 155 -35.34 -15.14 -1.76
C MET A 155 -36.12 -15.60 -0.52
N VAL A 156 -35.56 -15.40 0.68
CA VAL A 156 -36.26 -15.70 1.95
C VAL A 156 -37.45 -14.76 2.15
N TYR A 157 -37.29 -13.45 1.88
CA TYR A 157 -38.36 -12.47 1.95
C TYR A 157 -39.50 -12.79 0.98
N GLU A 158 -39.18 -13.06 -0.29
CA GLU A 158 -40.16 -13.45 -1.32
C GLU A 158 -40.95 -14.69 -0.90
N LYS A 159 -40.25 -15.73 -0.41
CA LYS A 159 -40.89 -16.96 0.08
C LYS A 159 -41.83 -16.69 1.26
N MET A 160 -41.45 -15.82 2.20
CA MET A 160 -42.33 -15.41 3.31
C MET A 160 -43.56 -14.65 2.82
N THR A 161 -43.41 -13.72 1.87
CA THR A 161 -44.55 -12.98 1.31
C THR A 161 -45.51 -13.88 0.54
N PHE A 162 -45.00 -14.85 -0.22
CA PHE A 162 -45.80 -15.83 -0.95
C PHE A 162 -46.59 -16.74 0.01
N ASN A 163 -45.92 -17.26 1.05
CA ASN A 163 -46.58 -18.06 2.08
C ASN A 163 -47.68 -17.27 2.82
N LYS A 164 -47.44 -15.98 3.09
CA LYS A 164 -48.44 -15.10 3.71
C LYS A 164 -49.66 -14.91 2.81
N LYS A 165 -49.47 -14.75 1.49
CA LYS A 165 -50.56 -14.66 0.51
C LYS A 165 -51.38 -15.95 0.42
N ILE A 166 -50.73 -17.12 0.45
CA ILE A 166 -51.43 -18.41 0.49
C ILE A 166 -52.26 -18.53 1.76
N ALA A 167 -51.69 -18.21 2.92
CA ALA A 167 -52.40 -18.29 4.19
C ALA A 167 -53.65 -17.38 4.22
N SER A 168 -53.55 -16.15 3.68
CA SER A 168 -54.71 -15.26 3.59
C SER A 168 -55.79 -15.78 2.62
N ALA A 169 -55.39 -16.36 1.49
CA ALA A 169 -56.33 -16.90 0.51
C ALA A 169 -57.09 -18.13 1.06
N ASN A 170 -56.40 -19.01 1.78
CA ASN A 170 -57.03 -20.15 2.44
C ASN A 170 -57.99 -19.69 3.54
N LYS A 171 -57.61 -18.66 4.31
CA LYS A 171 -58.48 -18.11 5.36
C LYS A 171 -59.77 -17.51 4.79
N SER A 172 -59.68 -16.74 3.70
CA SER A 172 -60.87 -16.21 3.02
C SER A 172 -61.76 -17.29 2.43
N LEU A 173 -61.17 -18.42 1.98
CA LEU A 173 -61.92 -19.56 1.46
C LEU A 173 -62.71 -20.25 2.57
N GLN A 174 -62.08 -20.42 3.73
CA GLN A 174 -62.70 -21.03 4.91
C GLN A 174 -63.81 -20.15 5.50
N GLU A 175 -63.61 -18.83 5.55
CA GLU A 175 -64.65 -17.87 5.95
C GLU A 175 -65.87 -17.94 5.00
N LEU A 176 -65.65 -18.20 3.70
CA LEU A 176 -66.72 -18.35 2.72
C LEU A 176 -67.44 -19.71 2.85
N GLU A 177 -66.72 -20.78 3.17
CA GLU A 177 -67.33 -22.09 3.46
C GLU A 177 -68.17 -22.05 4.74
N ASP A 178 -67.70 -21.33 5.77
CA ASP A 178 -68.44 -21.15 7.02
C ASP A 178 -69.70 -20.28 6.84
N ASP A 179 -69.69 -19.30 5.93
CA ASP A 179 -70.87 -18.48 5.58
C ASP A 179 -71.95 -19.25 4.77
N PHE A 180 -71.61 -20.39 4.18
CA PHE A 180 -72.52 -21.23 3.38
C PHE A 180 -73.15 -22.40 4.16
N MET A 181 -72.69 -22.67 5.39
CA MET A 181 -73.18 -23.74 6.29
C MET A 181 -74.14 -23.22 7.36
#